data_AF-A0AAV3PND0-F1
#
_entry.id   AF-A0AAV3PND0-F1
#
_cell.length_a   1.000
_cell.length_b   1.000
_cell.length_c   1.000
_cell.angle_alpha   90.00
_cell.angle_beta   90.00
_cell.angle_gamma   90.00
#
_symmetry.space_group_name_H-M   'P 1'
#
loop_
_entity.id
_entity.type
_entity.pdbx_description
1 polymer ?
#
loop_
_entity_poly.entity_id
_entity_poly.type
_entity_poly.pdbx_seq_one_letter_code
_entity_poly.pdbx_strand_id
1 'polypeptide(L)' 'MRFPHKGYREKIWDHAAGCIVVTEAGGVVTDAAGHHLDFSKGKYLDLDTGIIVTNQKLMPALLNAVQESLQEKSAL' A
#
# COMPACT_ATOMS: atom_id res chain seq x y z
N MET A 1 7.84 0.57 1.26
CA MET A 1 6.89 0.08 0.24
C MET A 1 7.01 -1.43 0.11
N ARG A 2 5.92 -2.12 -0.24
CA ARG A 2 5.87 -3.58 -0.42
C ARG A 2 5.10 -3.92 -1.70
N PHE A 3 5.74 -4.57 -2.66
CA PHE A 3 5.13 -5.03 -3.91
C PHE A 3 5.40 -6.53 -4.07
N PRO A 4 4.41 -7.41 -3.81
CA PRO A 4 4.60 -8.84 -3.93
C PRO A 4 4.66 -9.31 -5.40
N HIS A 5 5.19 -10.52 -5.59
CA HIS A 5 5.19 -11.17 -6.90
C HIS A 5 3.76 -11.51 -7.34
N LYS A 6 3.55 -11.61 -8.66
CA LYS A 6 2.23 -11.96 -9.23
C LYS A 6 1.69 -13.26 -8.61
N GLY A 7 0.45 -13.22 -8.14
CA GLY A 7 -0.23 -14.36 -7.52
C GLY A 7 -0.06 -14.48 -6.01
N TYR A 8 0.84 -13.71 -5.38
CA TYR A 8 0.94 -13.64 -3.92
C TYR A 8 -0.04 -12.60 -3.36
N ARG A 9 -0.76 -12.97 -2.30
CA ARG A 9 -1.69 -12.09 -1.58
C ARG A 9 -1.16 -11.82 -0.18
N GLU A 10 -1.11 -10.54 0.18
CA GLU A 10 -0.70 -10.10 1.52
C GLU A 10 -1.71 -10.58 2.55
N LYS A 11 -1.21 -11.08 3.69
CA LYS A 11 -2.03 -11.56 4.82
C LYS A 11 -2.19 -10.44 5.84
N ILE A 12 -3.38 -10.36 6.46
CA ILE A 12 -3.68 -9.24 7.37
C ILE A 12 -2.75 -9.18 8.59
N TRP A 13 -2.30 -10.33 9.11
CA TRP A 13 -1.47 -10.38 10.32
C TRP A 13 -0.05 -9.87 10.11
N ASP A 14 0.41 -9.79 8.86
CA ASP A 14 1.73 -9.23 8.54
C ASP A 14 1.73 -7.69 8.56
N HIS A 15 0.55 -7.06 8.46
CA HIS A 15 0.42 -5.60 8.24
C HIS A 15 -0.45 -4.87 9.26
N ALA A 16 -1.46 -5.51 9.85
CA ALA A 16 -2.46 -4.82 10.68
C ALA A 16 -1.83 -4.05 11.85
N ALA A 17 -0.94 -4.71 12.60
CA ALA A 17 -0.26 -4.07 13.74
C ALA A 17 0.60 -2.88 13.30
N GLY A 18 1.39 -3.04 12.23
CA GLY A 18 2.22 -1.97 11.69
C GLY A 18 1.41 -0.80 11.15
N CYS A 19 0.26 -1.08 10.52
CA CYS A 19 -0.64 -0.07 10.00
C CYS A 19 -1.16 0.85 11.13
N ILE A 20 -1.60 0.27 12.24
CA ILE A 20 -2.05 1.03 13.42
C ILE A 20 -0.91 1.88 13.96
N VAL A 21 0.26 1.30 14.24
CA VAL A 21 1.40 2.02 14.81
C VAL A 21 1.81 3.23 13.95
N VAL A 22 1.91 3.05 12.63
CA VAL A 22 2.29 4.13 11.72
C VAL A 22 1.20 5.21 11.66
N THR A 23 -0.06 4.81 11.59
CA THR A 23 -1.19 5.75 11.49
C THR A 23 -1.30 6.61 12.76
N GLU A 24 -1.19 6.00 13.94
CA GLU A 24 -1.20 6.71 15.23
C GLU A 24 0.02 7.63 15.40
N ALA A 25 1.16 7.31 14.76
CA ALA A 25 2.31 8.19 14.70
C ALA A 25 2.17 9.35 13.68
N GLY A 26 1.01 9.51 13.04
CA GLY A 26 0.73 10.54 12.03
C GLY A 26 1.22 10.20 10.62
N GLY A 27 1.63 8.95 10.39
CA GLY A 27 1.92 8.41 9.07
C GLY A 27 0.67 8.07 8.27
N VAL A 28 0.87 7.70 7.01
CA VAL A 28 -0.19 7.33 6.06
C VAL A 28 0.17 5.98 5.45
N VAL A 29 -0.82 5.08 5.42
CA VAL A 29 -0.72 3.73 4.86
C VAL A 29 -1.84 3.55 3.83
N THR A 30 -1.46 3.26 2.59
CA THR A 30 -2.40 3.02 1.47
C THR A 30 -1.91 1.89 0.56
N ASP A 31 -2.75 1.43 -0.35
CA ASP A 31 -2.29 0.72 -1.55
C ASP A 31 -1.70 1.71 -2.59
N ALA A 32 -1.27 1.21 -3.75
CA ALA A 32 -0.73 2.05 -4.83
C ALA A 32 -1.78 2.85 -5.63
N ALA A 33 -3.06 2.58 -5.42
CA ALA A 33 -4.14 3.43 -5.91
C ALA A 33 -4.46 4.58 -4.94
N GLY A 34 -3.88 4.56 -3.73
CA GLY A 34 -4.10 5.57 -2.69
C GLY A 34 -5.27 5.24 -1.76
N HIS A 35 -5.83 4.02 -1.82
CA HIS A 35 -6.89 3.58 -0.92
C HIS A 35 -6.31 3.09 0.40
N HIS A 36 -7.03 3.36 1.49
CA HIS A 36 -6.68 2.78 2.79
C HIS A 36 -6.83 1.26 2.79
N LEU A 37 -5.98 0.59 3.57
CA LEU A 37 -6.04 -0.87 3.70
C LEU A 37 -7.30 -1.29 4.47
N ASP A 38 -8.12 -2.14 3.86
CA ASP A 38 -9.33 -2.69 4.48
C ASP A 38 -9.06 -4.09 5.07
N PHE A 39 -8.92 -4.14 6.40
CA PHE A 39 -8.68 -5.37 7.14
C PHE A 39 -9.96 -6.17 7.46
N SER A 40 -11.15 -5.72 7.00
CA SER A 40 -12.43 -6.36 7.30
C SER A 40 -12.80 -7.53 6.37
N LYS A 41 -12.02 -7.77 5.32
CA LYS A 41 -12.35 -8.71 4.22
C LYS A 41 -11.84 -10.15 4.42
N GLY A 42 -11.49 -10.51 5.66
CA GLY A 42 -11.00 -11.84 6.02
C GLY A 42 -9.48 -11.91 6.12
N LYS A 43 -8.88 -13.06 5.80
CA LYS A 43 -7.45 -13.34 6.07
C LYS A 43 -6.45 -12.63 5.13
N TYR A 44 -6.91 -12.08 4.02
CA TYR A 44 -6.06 -11.42 3.02
C TYR A 44 -6.49 -9.98 2.82
N LEU A 45 -5.52 -9.12 2.49
CA LEU A 45 -5.81 -7.78 2.01
C LEU A 45 -6.26 -7.83 0.55
N ASP A 46 -7.31 -7.06 0.25
CA ASP A 46 -7.73 -6.77 -1.11
C ASP A 46 -7.10 -5.44 -1.51
N LEU A 47 -6.08 -5.52 -2.36
CA LEU A 47 -5.24 -4.38 -2.74
C LEU A 47 -5.35 -4.23 -4.25
N ASP A 48 -5.44 -3.00 -4.73
CA ASP A 48 -5.26 -2.74 -6.16
C ASP A 48 -3.85 -3.19 -6.60
N THR A 49 -2.82 -2.64 -5.95
CA THR A 49 -1.43 -3.11 -6.07
C THR A 49 -0.60 -2.61 -4.90
N GLY A 50 0.19 -3.51 -4.28
CA GLY A 50 1.21 -3.15 -3.30
C GLY A 50 0.71 -2.39 -2.06
N ILE A 51 1.66 -2.02 -1.19
CA ILE A 51 1.42 -1.22 0.01
C ILE A 51 2.46 -0.10 0.06
N ILE A 52 1.99 1.13 0.20
CA ILE A 52 2.78 2.34 0.33
C ILE A 52 2.60 2.90 1.74
N VAL A 53 3.73 3.29 2.34
CA VAL A 53 3.78 3.85 3.69
C VAL A 53 4.74 5.00 3.71
N THR A 54 4.29 6.17 4.17
CA THR A 54 5.14 7.34 4.41
C THR A 54 4.44 8.34 5.34
N ASN A 55 4.95 9.56 5.47
CA ASN A 55 4.27 10.65 6.19
C ASN A 55 3.35 11.46 5.27
N GLN A 56 2.48 12.27 5.87
CA GLN A 56 1.50 13.10 5.14
C GLN A 56 2.14 14.04 4.11
N LYS A 57 3.33 14.58 4.39
CA LYS A 57 4.01 15.54 3.50
C LYS A 57 4.52 14.88 2.21
N LEU A 58 5.00 13.64 2.32
CA LEU A 58 5.62 12.92 1.20
C LEU A 58 4.64 12.05 0.42
N MET A 59 3.49 11.70 1.00
CA MET A 59 2.53 10.79 0.37
C MET A 59 2.13 11.22 -1.06
N PRO A 60 1.80 12.49 -1.34
CA PRO A 60 1.40 12.90 -2.69
C PRO A 60 2.50 12.65 -3.75
N ALA A 61 3.75 13.01 -3.44
CA ALA A 61 4.87 12.82 -4.36
C ALA A 61 5.22 11.34 -4.54
N LEU A 62 5.17 10.56 -3.45
CA LEU A 62 5.46 9.13 -3.50
C LEU A 62 4.41 8.36 -4.30
N LEU A 63 3.12 8.66 -4.09
CA LEU A 63 2.03 8.00 -4.79
C LEU A 63 2.12 8.26 -6.30
N ASN A 64 2.35 9.50 -6.70
CA ASN A 64 2.53 9.88 -8.11
C ASN A 64 3.69 9.10 -8.75
N ALA A 65 4.86 9.09 -8.12
CA ALA A 65 6.04 8.40 -8.65
C ALA A 65 5.82 6.88 -8.78
N VAL A 66 5.11 6.27 -7.84
CA VAL A 66 4.76 4.85 -7.94
C VAL A 66 3.80 4.59 -9.10
N GLN A 67 2.75 5.41 -9.24
CA GLN A 67 1.76 5.24 -10.30
C GLN A 67 2.39 5.41 -11.69
N GLU A 68 3.26 6.40 -11.87
CA GLU A 68 4.04 6.58 -13.11
C GLU A 68 4.89 5.34 -13.43
N SER A 69 5.60 4.80 -12.43
CA SER A 69 6.43 3.59 -12.62
C SER A 69 5.60 2.35 -12.97
N LEU A 70 4.42 2.19 -12.39
CA LEU A 70 3.52 1.09 -12.72
C LEU A 70 2.97 1.21 -14.14
N GLN A 71 2.62 2.43 -14.57
CA GLN A 71 2.16 2.69 -15.94
C GLN A 71 3.25 2.40 -16.98
N GLU A 72 4.50 2.82 -16.72
CA GLU A 72 5.64 2.53 -17.59
C GLU A 72 5.82 1.01 -17.79
N LYS A 73 5.72 0.24 -16.70
CA LYS A 73 5.83 -1.22 -16.75
C LYS A 73 4.69 -1.89 -17.52
N SER A 74 3.49 -1.32 -17.50
CA SER A 74 2.34 -1.82 -18.25
C SER A 74 2.38 -1.49 -19.74
N ALA A 75 3.20 -0.51 -20.15
CA ALA A 75 3.38 -0.11 -21.55
C ALA A 75 4.46 -0.93 -22.28
N LEU A 76 5.20 -1.78 -21.55
CA LEU A 76 6.23 -2.71 -22.04
C LEU A 76 5.64 -4.12 -22.22
#